data_AF-A0A7J9QPI7-F1
#
_entry.id   AF-A0A7J9QPI7-F1
#
_cell.length_a   1.000
_cell.length_b   1.000
_cell.length_c   1.000
_cell.angle_alpha   90.00
_cell.angle_beta   90.00
_cell.angle_gamma   90.00
#
_symmetry.space_group_name_H-M   'P 1'
#
loop_
_entity.id
_entity.type
_entity.pdbx_description
1 polymer ?
#
loop_
_entity_poly.entity_id
_entity_poly.type
_entity_poly.pdbx_seq_one_letter_code
_entity_poly.pdbx_strand_id
1 'polypeptide(L)' 'MTKKGIIEEIFSKAKFANEINLYYVSYRDFEKIREIELQEFIEESENFQKIPSSRITKIRKNNTILFEKNLKKDE' A
#
# COMPACT_ATOMS: atom_id res chain seq x y z
N MET A 1 -15.67 2.20 9.04
CA MET A 1 -14.44 2.77 8.46
C MET A 1 -14.24 2.22 7.06
N THR A 2 -14.21 3.09 6.05
CA THR A 2 -14.01 2.71 4.65
C THR A 2 -12.54 2.30 4.44
N LYS A 3 -12.26 1.25 3.66
CA LYS A 3 -10.90 0.71 3.42
C LYS A 3 -9.87 1.78 2.99
N LYS A 4 -10.33 2.87 2.39
CA LYS A 4 -9.52 4.04 2.00
C LYS A 4 -8.87 4.74 3.20
N GLY A 5 -9.61 4.91 4.30
CA GLY A 5 -9.09 5.60 5.49
C GLY A 5 -7.95 4.84 6.20
N ILE A 6 -7.93 3.50 6.11
CA ILE A 6 -6.86 2.68 6.69
C ILE A 6 -5.55 2.87 5.92
N ILE A 7 -5.62 2.91 4.58
CA ILE A 7 -4.44 3.14 3.74
C ILE A 7 -3.89 4.54 4.00
N GLU A 8 -4.75 5.56 4.03
CA GLU A 8 -4.34 6.94 4.32
C GLU A 8 -3.70 7.05 5.71
N GLU A 9 -4.25 6.40 6.73
CA GLU A 9 -3.67 6.38 8.08
C GLU A 9 -2.29 5.71 8.12
N ILE A 10 -2.12 4.58 7.43
CA ILE A 10 -0.81 3.89 7.36
C ILE A 10 0.23 4.78 6.68
N PHE A 11 -0.12 5.43 5.57
CA PHE A 11 0.77 6.34 4.84
C PHE A 11 1.13 7.56 5.70
N SER A 12 0.16 8.15 6.40
CA SER A 12 0.44 9.22 7.36
C SER A 12 1.40 8.75 8.44
N LYS A 13 1.14 7.62 9.11
CA LYS A 13 2.02 7.09 10.16
C LYS A 13 3.44 6.83 9.66
N ALA A 14 3.58 6.26 8.47
CA ALA A 14 4.89 6.00 7.87
C ALA A 14 5.67 7.30 7.59
N LYS A 15 4.99 8.32 7.05
CA LYS A 15 5.59 9.64 6.80
C LYS A 15 5.99 10.36 8.10
N PHE A 16 5.14 10.30 9.12
CA PHE A 16 5.42 10.94 10.42
C PHE A 16 6.54 10.24 11.21
N ALA A 17 6.62 8.91 11.14
CA ALA A 17 7.64 8.15 11.83
C ALA A 17 9.02 8.20 11.15
N ASN A 18 9.13 8.80 9.97
CA ASN A 18 10.33 8.74 9.11
C ASN A 18 10.84 7.30 8.86
N GLU A 19 9.94 6.32 8.99
CA GLU A 19 10.21 4.89 8.87
C GLU A 19 9.71 4.36 7.51
N ILE A 20 9.55 5.24 6.51
CA ILE A 20 8.90 4.95 5.22
C ILE A 20 9.55 3.73 4.53
N ASN A 21 10.86 3.56 4.67
CA ASN A 21 11.66 2.44 4.14
C ASN A 21 11.38 1.08 4.81
N LEU A 22 10.69 1.06 5.96
CA LEU A 22 10.27 -0.18 6.62
C LEU A 22 8.94 -0.71 6.10
N TYR A 23 8.22 0.08 5.30
CA TYR A 23 6.93 -0.26 4.76
C TYR A 23 7.09 -0.73 3.32
N TYR A 24 6.35 -1.79 2.99
CA TYR A 24 6.25 -2.33 1.64
C TYR A 24 4.79 -2.33 1.22
N VAL A 25 4.55 -1.87 0.00
CA VAL A 25 3.25 -1.79 -0.64
C VAL A 25 3.20 -2.79 -1.77
N SER A 26 2.25 -3.72 -1.69
CA SER A 26 1.89 -4.58 -2.81
C SER A 26 0.70 -4.00 -3.54
N TYR A 27 0.82 -3.80 -4.85
CA TYR A 27 -0.25 -3.28 -5.69
C TYR A 27 -0.36 -4.08 -6.99
N ARG A 28 -1.55 -4.05 -7.59
CA ARG A 28 -1.78 -4.66 -8.89
C ARG A 28 -1.34 -3.71 -10.00
N ASP A 29 -0.24 -4.07 -10.64
CA ASP A 29 0.30 -3.44 -11.84
C ASP A 29 -0.06 -4.30 -13.06
N PHE A 30 -1.03 -3.84 -13.86
CA PHE A 30 -1.63 -4.63 -14.94
C PHE A 30 -2.17 -5.99 -14.43
N GLU A 31 -1.53 -7.09 -14.83
CA GLU A 31 -1.88 -8.46 -14.44
C GLU A 31 -0.99 -9.05 -13.35
N LYS A 32 0.02 -8.29 -12.87
CA LYS A 32 0.98 -8.76 -11.85
C LYS A 32 0.79 -8.00 -10.55
N ILE A 33 1.10 -8.66 -9.44
CA ILE A 33 1.24 -7.98 -8.14
C ILE A 33 2.71 -7.62 -8.00
N ARG A 34 3.00 -6.32 -7.89
CA ARG A 34 4.34 -5.82 -7.58
C ARG A 34 4.38 -5.40 -6.13
N GLU A 35 5.46 -5.76 -5.45
CA GLU A 35 5.77 -5.30 -4.11
C GLU A 35 7.00 -4.40 -4.18
N ILE A 36 6.87 -3.18 -3.66
CA ILE A 36 7.93 -2.18 -3.59
C ILE A 36 7.90 -1.49 -2.23
N GLU A 37 8.94 -0.76 -1.90
CA GLU A 37 8.96 0.09 -0.70
C GLU A 37 7.89 1.19 -0.80
N LEU A 38 7.40 1.63 0.36
CA LEU A 38 6.39 2.69 0.41
C LEU A 38 6.90 4.02 -0.15
N GLN A 39 8.19 4.32 0.04
CA GLN A 39 8.82 5.52 -0.52
C GLN A 39 8.77 5.47 -2.06
N GLU A 40 9.30 4.39 -2.64
CA GLU A 40 9.25 4.13 -4.08
C GLU A 40 7.83 4.19 -4.62
N PHE A 41 6.85 3.63 -3.89
CA PHE A 41 5.45 3.68 -4.28
C PHE A 41 4.91 5.11 -4.32
N ILE A 42 5.26 5.97 -3.37
CA ILE A 42 4.80 7.37 -3.35
C ILE A 42 5.34 8.13 -4.57
N GLU A 43 6.60 7.89 -4.94
CA GLU A 43 7.24 8.48 -6.11
C GLU A 43 6.62 7.96 -7.41
N GLU A 44 6.51 6.63 -7.59
CA GLU A 44 5.94 5.99 -8.78
C GLU A 44 4.44 6.30 -8.95
N SER A 45 3.69 6.36 -7.85
CA SER A 45 2.25 6.62 -7.88
C SER A 45 1.91 8.09 -8.08
N GLU A 46 2.90 9.01 -8.01
CA GLU A 46 2.71 10.45 -7.99
C GLU A 46 1.60 10.88 -7.00
N ASN A 47 1.72 10.48 -5.73
CA ASN A 47 0.70 10.67 -4.70
C ASN A 47 -0.68 10.13 -5.11
N PHE A 48 -0.71 8.88 -5.60
CA PHE A 48 -1.91 8.18 -6.08
C PHE A 48 -2.57 8.73 -7.36
N GLN A 49 -1.94 9.68 -8.07
CA GLN A 49 -2.43 10.14 -9.38
C GLN A 49 -2.25 9.08 -10.47
N LYS A 50 -1.08 8.43 -10.52
CA LYS A 50 -0.79 7.35 -11.48
C LYS A 50 -1.33 6.01 -11.00
N ILE A 51 -1.13 5.70 -9.71
CA ILE A 51 -1.50 4.41 -9.12
C ILE A 51 -2.50 4.65 -7.98
N PRO A 52 -3.81 4.47 -8.22
CA PRO A 52 -4.80 4.75 -7.19
C PRO A 52 -4.71 3.74 -6.04
N SER A 53 -4.96 4.19 -4.82
CA SER A 53 -4.93 3.34 -3.61
C SER A 53 -5.87 2.12 -3.68
N SER A 54 -6.88 2.14 -4.55
CA SER A 54 -7.74 0.99 -4.83
C SER A 54 -6.99 -0.22 -5.42
N ARG A 55 -5.86 0.01 -6.10
CA ARG A 55 -4.98 -1.03 -6.65
C ARG A 55 -4.08 -1.68 -5.60
N ILE A 56 -3.94 -1.08 -4.41
CA ILE A 56 -3.17 -1.64 -3.31
C ILE A 56 -3.89 -2.89 -2.81
N THR A 57 -3.17 -4.00 -2.82
CA THR A 57 -3.64 -5.30 -2.35
C THR A 57 -3.13 -5.62 -0.96
N LYS A 58 -1.95 -5.11 -0.59
CA LYS A 58 -1.35 -5.38 0.72
C LYS A 58 -0.38 -4.27 1.11
N ILE A 59 -0.30 -4.01 2.41
CA ILE A 59 0.73 -3.16 3.00
C ILE A 59 1.31 -3.92 4.19
N ARG A 60 2.63 -4.12 4.18
CA ARG A 60 3.36 -4.72 5.30
C ARG A 60 4.39 -3.74 5.83
N LYS A 61 4.64 -3.80 7.13
CA LYS A 61 5.78 -3.16 7.78
C LYS A 61 6.70 -4.25 8.29
N ASN A 62 7.87 -4.40 7.67
CA ASN A 62 8.81 -5.47 7.97
C ASN A 62 8.13 -6.87 7.89
N ASN A 63 7.82 -7.49 9.04
CA ASN A 63 7.14 -8.79 9.16
C ASN A 63 5.64 -8.71 9.51
N THR A 64 5.09 -7.51 9.70
CA THR A 64 3.70 -7.29 10.14
C THR A 64 2.85 -6.81 8.98
N ILE A 65 1.73 -7.49 8.71
CA ILE A 65 0.75 -7.04 7.71
C ILE A 65 -0.12 -5.97 8.36
N LEU A 66 -0.08 -4.74 7.84
CA LEU A 66 -0.89 -3.61 8.33
C LEU A 66 -2.21 -3.50 7.58
N PHE A 67 -2.21 -3.89 6.31
CA PHE A 67 -3.40 -3.91 5.48
C PHE A 67 -3.31 -5.07 4.51
N GLU A 68 -4.41 -5.79 4.35
CA GLU A 68 -4.56 -6.73 3.26
C GLU A 68 -5.97 -6.56 2.70
N LYS A 69 -6.03 -6.21 1.41
CA LYS A 69 -7.27 -6.24 0.67
C LYS A 69 -7.64 -7.70 0.54
N ASN A 70 -8.65 -8.10 1.32
CA ASN A 70 -9.32 -9.38 1.17
C ASN A 70 -9.93 -9.43 -0.25
N LEU A 71 -9.12 -9.89 -1.21
CA LEU A 71 -9.58 -10.35 -2.52
C LEU A 71 -10.18 -11.72 -2.21
N LYS A 72 -11.44 -11.75 -1.79
CA LYS A 72 -12.16 -13.02 -1.71
C LYS A 72 -11.96 -13.70 -3.07
N LYS A 73 -11.30 -14.86 -3.06
CA LYS A 73 -11.66 -15.95 -3.94
C LYS A 73 -13.11 -16.24 -3.60
N ASP A 74 -14.04 -15.64 -4.34
CA ASP A 74 -15.32 -16.30 -4.55
C ASP A 74 -14.94 -17.50 -5.42
N GLU A 75 -14.82 -18.64 -4.75
CA GLU A 75 -14.71 -19.98 -5.33
C GLU A 75 -16.08 -20.41 -5.88
#